data_AF-A0A0P0F494-F1
#
_entry.id   AF-A0A0P0F494-F1
#
_cell.length_a   1.000
_cell.length_b   1.000
_cell.length_c   1.000
_cell.angle_alpha   90.00
_cell.angle_beta   90.00
_cell.angle_gamma   90.00
#
_symmetry.space_group_name_H-M   'P 1'
#
loop_
_entity.id
_entity.type
_entity.pdbx_description
1 polymer ?
#
loop_
_entity_poly.entity_id
_entity_poly.type
_entity_poly.pdbx_seq_one_letter_code
_entity_poly.pdbx_strand_id
1 'polypeptide(L)'
;MNRIFEIEELNELEVFLKSQNDIDKLRDSLFAEFLKYADYKNVEEWNNAVRVCESLAIIGWGSNEALEALRGSFFNGNPMTCFVNKHREPRFVEAIWSRRINGFTMEAGRTSYHFSPDDPFQRQSIAWEYKTKEDVQGIELRSQRNWIPKNPIWIERTIGNCYENSKVVIESIENDLQSKLNKQMRPELYGQAVNKIILKCSFSYYDHVCCKCNYVIADEKLKLRQKELYPKLLTMFTKQEIEKNGYYLRNRFEFGPFRTDTGKVKAVITLEKEFSELNHSEQKKRLSEYILSALSHITNKLNKKVKYDFDLMLADFNVILTEWSNEQLPLTSK
;
A
#
# COMPACT_ATOMS: atom_id res chain seq x y z
N MET A 1 -28.05 12.44 -10.97
CA MET A 1 -27.10 12.13 -9.89
C MET A 1 -27.50 10.86 -9.15
N ASN A 2 -28.73 10.77 -8.60
CA ASN A 2 -29.19 9.63 -7.79
C ASN A 2 -28.92 8.23 -8.36
N ARG A 3 -28.98 8.07 -9.68
CA ARG A 3 -28.74 6.80 -10.36
C ARG A 3 -27.37 6.16 -10.06
N ILE A 4 -26.33 6.93 -9.70
CA ILE A 4 -25.01 6.35 -9.36
C ILE A 4 -25.08 5.45 -8.12
N PHE A 5 -25.99 5.74 -7.18
CA PHE A 5 -26.13 4.99 -5.93
C PHE A 5 -26.87 3.67 -6.12
N GLU A 6 -27.62 3.54 -7.21
CA GLU A 6 -28.39 2.34 -7.58
C GLU A 6 -27.57 1.35 -8.42
N ILE A 7 -26.51 1.81 -9.09
CA ILE A 7 -25.67 0.96 -9.94
C ILE A 7 -24.71 0.15 -9.06
N GLU A 8 -24.80 -1.17 -9.06
CA GLU A 8 -23.92 -2.00 -8.23
C GLU A 8 -22.53 -2.16 -8.86
N GLU A 9 -22.47 -2.53 -10.14
CA GLU A 9 -21.25 -2.90 -10.85
C GLU A 9 -20.43 -1.71 -11.35
N LEU A 10 -19.10 -1.79 -11.22
CA LEU A 10 -18.20 -0.72 -11.67
C LEU A 10 -18.24 -0.50 -13.18
N ASN A 11 -18.36 -1.56 -13.98
CA ASN A 11 -18.42 -1.45 -15.44
C ASN A 11 -19.69 -0.72 -15.89
N GLU A 12 -20.83 -1.00 -15.23
CA GLU A 12 -22.08 -0.30 -15.51
C GLU A 12 -22.01 1.17 -15.07
N LEU A 13 -21.36 1.45 -13.94
CA LEU A 13 -21.12 2.81 -13.46
C LEU A 13 -20.26 3.58 -14.49
N GLU A 14 -19.20 2.96 -14.98
CA GLU A 14 -18.32 3.54 -15.98
C GLU A 14 -19.06 3.87 -17.28
N VAL A 15 -19.86 2.92 -17.81
CA VAL A 15 -20.68 3.14 -19.00
C VAL A 15 -21.67 4.29 -18.78
N PHE A 16 -22.35 4.32 -17.63
CA PHE A 16 -23.30 5.39 -17.30
C PHE A 16 -22.65 6.76 -17.20
N LEU A 17 -21.50 6.86 -16.52
CA LEU A 17 -20.78 8.12 -16.35
C LEU A 17 -20.22 8.64 -17.69
N LYS A 18 -19.68 7.74 -18.51
CA LYS A 18 -19.15 8.10 -19.85
C LYS A 18 -20.23 8.42 -20.87
N SER A 19 -21.48 8.01 -20.64
CA SER A 19 -22.61 8.37 -21.51
C SER A 19 -23.19 9.77 -21.23
N GLN A 20 -22.65 10.51 -20.25
CA GLN A 20 -23.13 11.85 -19.94
C GLN A 20 -22.55 12.88 -20.93
N ASN A 21 -23.38 13.81 -21.40
CA ASN A 21 -23.01 14.77 -22.44
C ASN A 21 -21.99 15.84 -21.97
N ASP A 22 -21.99 16.16 -20.68
CA ASP A 22 -21.15 17.20 -20.08
C ASP A 22 -20.44 16.63 -18.84
N ILE A 23 -19.22 16.13 -19.06
CA ILE A 23 -18.42 15.50 -18.02
C ILE A 23 -17.93 16.52 -16.99
N ASP A 24 -17.70 17.77 -17.39
CA ASP A 24 -17.20 18.81 -16.50
C ASP A 24 -18.28 19.21 -15.50
N LYS A 25 -19.50 19.49 -15.99
CA LYS A 25 -20.65 19.76 -15.12
C LYS A 25 -20.99 18.56 -14.22
N LEU A 26 -20.88 17.34 -14.74
CA LEU A 26 -21.08 16.13 -13.94
C LEU A 26 -20.04 16.04 -12.82
N ARG A 27 -18.77 16.33 -13.11
CA ARG A 27 -17.69 16.32 -12.14
C ARG A 27 -17.90 17.34 -11.04
N ASP A 28 -18.25 18.58 -11.38
CA ASP A 28 -18.53 19.62 -10.38
C ASP A 28 -19.69 19.21 -9.47
N SER A 29 -20.73 18.60 -10.06
CA SER A 29 -21.88 18.11 -9.32
C SER A 29 -21.52 16.95 -8.39
N LEU A 30 -20.70 15.99 -8.86
CA LEU A 30 -20.19 14.89 -8.04
C LEU A 30 -19.28 15.37 -6.91
N PHE A 31 -18.43 16.36 -7.17
CA PHE A 31 -17.57 16.93 -6.15
C PHE A 31 -18.36 17.67 -5.06
N ALA A 32 -19.38 18.44 -5.45
CA ALA A 32 -20.31 19.04 -4.49
C ALA A 32 -21.05 17.98 -3.66
N GLU A 33 -21.40 16.84 -4.26
CA GLU A 33 -21.99 15.71 -3.55
C GLU A 33 -20.99 15.03 -2.61
N PHE A 34 -19.72 14.88 -3.03
CA PHE A 34 -18.65 14.38 -2.17
C PHE A 34 -18.52 15.25 -0.92
N LEU A 35 -18.49 16.58 -1.03
CA LEU A 35 -18.34 17.47 0.10
C LEU A 35 -19.47 17.34 1.14
N LYS A 36 -20.68 16.90 0.75
CA LYS A 36 -21.76 16.58 1.69
C LYS A 36 -21.45 15.36 2.56
N TYR A 37 -20.77 14.36 1.98
CA TYR A 37 -20.46 13.10 2.64
C TYR A 37 -19.01 12.98 3.12
N ALA A 38 -18.14 13.94 2.79
CA ALA A 38 -16.75 13.99 3.25
C ALA A 38 -16.67 14.08 4.79
N ASP A 39 -17.72 14.65 5.39
CA ASP A 39 -17.90 14.73 6.83
C ASP A 39 -18.91 13.70 7.39
N TYR A 40 -18.85 12.47 6.88
CA TYR A 40 -19.79 11.39 7.21
C TYR A 40 -19.91 11.12 8.71
N LYS A 41 -21.12 10.72 9.14
CA LYS A 41 -21.52 10.43 10.52
C LYS A 41 -21.94 8.99 10.75
N ASN A 42 -22.20 8.24 9.69
CA ASN A 42 -22.69 6.87 9.76
C ASN A 42 -22.30 6.06 8.52
N VAL A 43 -22.70 4.79 8.50
CA VAL A 43 -22.29 3.83 7.47
C VAL A 43 -22.89 4.17 6.10
N GLU A 44 -24.12 4.69 6.06
CA GLU A 44 -24.79 5.11 4.83
C GLU A 44 -24.07 6.27 4.17
N GLU A 45 -23.75 7.33 4.92
CA GLU A 45 -23.00 8.47 4.40
C GLU A 45 -21.60 8.07 3.93
N TRP A 46 -20.90 7.20 4.66
CA TRP A 46 -19.64 6.62 4.21
C TRP A 46 -19.79 5.87 2.88
N ASN A 47 -20.80 5.02 2.77
CA ASN A 47 -21.04 4.23 1.56
C ASN A 47 -21.41 5.10 0.35
N ASN A 48 -22.11 6.21 0.57
CA ASN A 48 -22.39 7.21 -0.45
C ASN A 48 -21.11 7.94 -0.86
N ALA A 49 -20.26 8.34 0.09
CA ALA A 49 -18.95 8.93 -0.22
C ALA A 49 -18.09 7.99 -1.07
N VAL A 50 -18.03 6.69 -0.71
CA VAL A 50 -17.32 5.66 -1.49
C VAL A 50 -17.81 5.66 -2.94
N ARG A 51 -19.13 5.68 -3.16
CA ARG A 51 -19.70 5.68 -4.53
C ARG A 51 -19.33 6.93 -5.32
N VAL A 52 -19.32 8.09 -4.67
CA VAL A 52 -18.91 9.34 -5.31
C VAL A 52 -17.41 9.30 -5.65
N CYS A 53 -16.55 8.80 -4.76
CA CYS A 53 -15.13 8.59 -5.04
C CYS A 53 -14.90 7.59 -6.18
N GLU A 54 -15.67 6.50 -6.26
CA GLU A 54 -15.62 5.56 -7.40
C GLU A 54 -15.94 6.29 -8.72
N SER A 55 -16.94 7.17 -8.70
CA SER A 55 -17.36 7.93 -9.87
C SER A 55 -16.30 8.94 -10.31
N LEU A 56 -15.73 9.69 -9.36
CA LEU A 56 -14.67 10.67 -9.62
C LEU A 56 -13.34 10.01 -10.04
N ALA A 57 -13.06 8.78 -9.58
CA ALA A 57 -11.92 8.01 -10.08
C ALA A 57 -12.09 7.58 -11.55
N ILE A 58 -13.33 7.43 -12.04
CA ILE A 58 -13.60 7.08 -13.45
C ILE A 58 -13.48 8.30 -14.37
N ILE A 59 -14.14 9.42 -14.02
CA ILE A 59 -14.21 10.61 -14.89
C ILE A 59 -13.14 11.67 -14.59
N GLY A 60 -12.31 11.42 -13.57
CA GLY A 60 -11.28 12.33 -13.06
C GLY A 60 -11.81 13.35 -12.06
N TRP A 61 -10.95 13.72 -11.11
CA TRP A 61 -11.21 14.73 -10.07
C TRP A 61 -11.05 16.18 -10.56
N GLY A 62 -10.54 16.38 -11.77
CA GLY A 62 -10.35 17.71 -12.36
C GLY A 62 -9.26 18.48 -11.62
N SER A 63 -9.56 19.71 -11.21
CA SER A 63 -8.63 20.55 -10.44
C SER A 63 -8.62 20.27 -8.94
N ASN A 64 -9.58 19.49 -8.43
CA ASN A 64 -9.67 19.16 -7.01
C ASN A 64 -8.65 18.07 -6.63
N GLU A 65 -8.32 17.97 -5.34
CA GLU A 65 -7.42 16.94 -4.87
C GLU A 65 -8.06 15.55 -5.03
N ALA A 66 -7.39 14.66 -5.76
CA ALA A 66 -7.90 13.30 -5.97
C ALA A 66 -7.77 12.46 -4.68
N LEU A 67 -8.89 11.87 -4.24
CA LEU A 67 -8.96 11.07 -3.02
C LEU A 67 -9.46 9.65 -3.26
N GLU A 68 -9.02 8.73 -2.40
CA GLU A 68 -9.53 7.37 -2.28
C GLU A 68 -10.24 7.15 -0.96
N ALA A 69 -11.43 6.56 -1.03
CA ALA A 69 -12.18 6.11 0.13
C ALA A 69 -11.74 4.69 0.53
N LEU A 70 -10.96 4.58 1.60
CA LEU A 70 -10.39 3.31 2.06
C LEU A 70 -11.13 2.78 3.28
N ARG A 71 -11.46 1.48 3.25
CA ARG A 71 -11.79 0.70 4.44
C ARG A 71 -10.61 -0.18 4.82
N GLY A 72 -9.96 0.14 5.94
CA GLY A 72 -8.87 -0.62 6.55
C GLY A 72 -9.29 -1.36 7.81
N SER A 73 -8.28 -1.75 8.58
CA SER A 73 -8.44 -2.33 9.92
C SER A 73 -7.50 -1.61 10.88
N PHE A 74 -8.02 -1.24 12.04
CA PHE A 74 -7.26 -0.69 13.14
C PHE A 74 -6.52 -1.80 13.90
N PHE A 75 -5.58 -1.43 14.79
CA PHE A 75 -4.70 -2.41 15.44
C PHE A 75 -5.46 -3.47 16.27
N ASN A 76 -6.65 -3.15 16.76
CA ASN A 76 -7.51 -4.07 17.52
C ASN A 76 -8.47 -4.89 16.63
N GLY A 77 -8.35 -4.78 15.31
CA GLY A 77 -9.20 -5.45 14.33
C GLY A 77 -10.50 -4.72 13.99
N ASN A 78 -10.81 -3.59 14.65
CA ASN A 78 -11.97 -2.76 14.29
C ASN A 78 -11.82 -2.21 12.86
N PRO A 79 -12.92 -2.08 12.09
CA PRO A 79 -12.87 -1.38 10.82
C PRO A 79 -12.43 0.06 11.01
N MET A 80 -11.69 0.56 10.03
CA MET A 80 -11.28 1.96 9.94
C MET A 80 -11.67 2.49 8.56
N THR A 81 -12.19 3.71 8.47
CA THR A 81 -12.48 4.37 7.20
C THR A 81 -11.77 5.72 7.12
N CYS A 82 -11.25 6.06 5.95
CA CYS A 82 -10.63 7.36 5.71
C CYS A 82 -10.61 7.71 4.22
N PHE A 83 -10.47 9.01 3.93
CA PHE A 83 -10.07 9.49 2.61
C PHE A 83 -8.58 9.76 2.60
N VAL A 84 -7.89 9.32 1.55
CA VAL A 84 -6.45 9.61 1.39
C VAL A 84 -6.14 10.11 -0.01
N ASN A 85 -5.19 11.03 -0.12
CA ASN A 85 -4.70 11.50 -1.42
C ASN A 85 -3.66 10.53 -2.03
N LYS A 86 -3.13 10.90 -3.21
CA LYS A 86 -2.10 10.10 -3.91
C LYS A 86 -0.80 9.89 -3.10
N HIS A 87 -0.55 10.73 -2.10
CA HIS A 87 0.59 10.66 -1.18
C HIS A 87 0.26 9.91 0.12
N ARG A 88 -0.96 9.37 0.26
CA ARG A 88 -1.51 8.72 1.46
C ARG A 88 -1.73 9.65 2.64
N GLU A 89 -1.82 10.93 2.40
CA GLU A 89 -2.16 11.89 3.44
C GLU A 89 -3.67 11.84 3.66
N PRO A 90 -4.13 11.67 4.92
CA PRO A 90 -5.55 11.63 5.20
C PRO A 90 -6.20 13.00 5.00
N ARG A 91 -7.49 12.99 4.65
CA ARG A 91 -8.36 14.17 4.46
C ARG A 91 -9.72 13.94 5.11
N PHE A 92 -10.34 15.03 5.56
CA PHE A 92 -11.67 15.02 6.18
C PHE A 92 -11.78 13.99 7.31
N VAL A 93 -12.91 13.27 7.44
CA VAL A 93 -13.13 12.35 8.56
C VAL A 93 -12.39 11.03 8.39
N GLU A 94 -11.66 10.66 9.42
CA GLU A 94 -11.11 9.32 9.65
C GLU A 94 -11.78 8.71 10.87
N ALA A 95 -12.46 7.59 10.68
CA ALA A 95 -13.29 6.97 11.71
C ALA A 95 -12.82 5.55 12.04
N ILE A 96 -12.72 5.26 13.33
CA ILE A 96 -12.68 3.89 13.84
C ILE A 96 -14.11 3.45 14.16
N TRP A 97 -14.47 2.25 13.73
CA TRP A 97 -15.83 1.74 13.88
C TRP A 97 -15.90 0.66 14.95
N SER A 98 -16.85 0.79 15.85
CA SER A 98 -17.17 -0.25 16.82
C SER A 98 -18.30 -1.14 16.30
N ARG A 99 -18.12 -2.46 16.39
CA ARG A 99 -19.19 -3.42 16.16
C ARG A 99 -20.18 -3.40 17.34
N ARG A 100 -21.47 -3.40 17.01
CA ARG A 100 -22.61 -3.55 17.92
C ARG A 100 -23.44 -4.75 17.47
N ILE A 101 -24.41 -5.17 18.30
CA ILE A 101 -25.28 -6.32 17.99
C ILE A 101 -25.97 -6.14 16.63
N ASN A 102 -26.41 -4.92 16.32
CA ASN A 102 -27.19 -4.61 15.13
C ASN A 102 -26.42 -3.82 14.06
N GLY A 103 -25.08 -3.80 14.08
CA GLY A 103 -24.32 -3.09 13.04
C GLY A 103 -23.05 -2.41 13.52
N PHE A 104 -22.72 -1.27 12.90
CA PHE A 104 -21.56 -0.46 13.22
C PHE A 104 -21.96 0.95 13.62
N THR A 105 -21.15 1.56 14.50
CA THR A 105 -21.20 2.99 14.83
C THR A 105 -19.77 3.52 14.91
N MET A 106 -19.58 4.80 14.65
CA MET A 106 -18.30 5.47 14.86
C MET A 106 -17.94 5.47 16.34
N GLU A 107 -16.65 5.27 16.64
CA GLU A 107 -16.13 5.24 18.00
C GLU A 107 -15.80 6.67 18.48
N ALA A 108 -16.44 7.09 19.57
CA ALA A 108 -16.15 8.34 20.24
C ALA A 108 -14.74 8.31 20.87
N GLY A 109 -14.01 9.43 20.79
CA GLY A 109 -12.62 9.51 21.26
C GLY A 109 -11.62 8.76 20.37
N ARG A 110 -12.07 8.22 19.22
CA ARG A 110 -11.22 7.55 18.21
C ARG A 110 -11.58 7.91 16.78
N THR A 111 -12.11 9.11 16.61
CA THR A 111 -12.39 9.65 15.29
C THR A 111 -11.63 10.95 15.14
N SER A 112 -11.01 11.15 13.99
CA SER A 112 -10.23 12.35 13.68
C SER A 112 -10.86 13.09 12.51
N TYR A 113 -10.60 14.39 12.47
CA TYR A 113 -10.79 15.20 11.27
C TYR A 113 -9.41 15.65 10.79
N HIS A 114 -9.15 15.52 9.50
CA HIS A 114 -7.91 15.93 8.86
C HIS A 114 -8.17 17.11 7.95
N PHE A 115 -7.34 18.14 8.04
CA PHE A 115 -7.36 19.28 7.14
C PHE A 115 -7.42 18.83 5.68
N SER A 116 -8.22 19.52 4.89
CA SER A 116 -8.28 19.34 3.44
C SER A 116 -8.26 20.69 2.73
N PRO A 117 -7.45 20.86 1.66
CA PRO A 117 -7.45 22.10 0.88
C PRO A 117 -8.82 22.38 0.24
N ASP A 118 -9.59 21.33 0.04
CA ASP A 118 -10.90 21.33 -0.60
C ASP A 118 -12.07 21.50 0.41
N ASP A 119 -11.78 21.66 1.71
CA ASP A 119 -12.83 21.94 2.71
C ASP A 119 -13.31 23.40 2.57
N PRO A 120 -14.59 23.65 2.24
CA PRO A 120 -15.11 25.01 2.10
C PRO A 120 -15.07 25.80 3.42
N PHE A 121 -14.98 25.12 4.56
CA PHE A 121 -14.89 25.74 5.88
C PHE A 121 -13.46 25.85 6.41
N GLN A 122 -12.47 25.36 5.66
CA GLN A 122 -11.04 25.37 6.03
C GLN A 122 -10.77 24.90 7.47
N ARG A 123 -11.49 23.86 7.93
CA ARG A 123 -11.37 23.34 9.28
C ARG A 123 -9.96 22.80 9.52
N GLN A 124 -9.46 23.09 10.71
CA GLN A 124 -8.19 22.53 11.18
C GLN A 124 -8.36 21.07 11.59
N SER A 125 -7.26 20.33 11.57
CA SER A 125 -7.26 18.94 12.02
C SER A 125 -7.66 18.82 13.49
N ILE A 126 -8.46 17.80 13.80
CA ILE A 126 -8.86 17.41 15.16
C ILE A 126 -8.43 15.96 15.34
N ALA A 127 -7.50 15.71 16.26
CA ALA A 127 -7.02 14.35 16.52
C ALA A 127 -7.88 13.70 17.61
N TRP A 128 -8.50 12.55 17.30
CA TRP A 128 -9.26 11.69 18.25
C TRP A 128 -10.55 12.27 18.84
N GLU A 129 -10.62 13.59 19.00
CA GLU A 129 -11.72 14.32 19.65
C GLU A 129 -12.79 14.78 18.66
N TYR A 130 -12.81 14.22 17.45
CA TYR A 130 -13.86 14.53 16.51
C TYR A 130 -15.22 14.10 17.08
N LYS A 131 -16.17 15.04 17.12
CA LYS A 131 -17.48 14.80 17.73
C LYS A 131 -18.26 13.79 16.91
N THR A 132 -18.53 12.64 17.50
CA THR A 132 -19.41 11.60 16.96
C THR A 132 -20.67 11.48 17.80
N LYS A 133 -21.73 10.97 17.17
CA LYS A 133 -22.99 10.59 17.84
C LYS A 133 -23.20 9.12 17.55
N GLU A 134 -23.60 8.34 18.55
CA GLU A 134 -23.92 6.93 18.31
C GLU A 134 -25.11 6.83 17.34
N ASP A 135 -24.87 6.13 16.23
CA ASP A 135 -25.85 5.83 15.18
C ASP A 135 -25.51 4.44 14.64
N VAL A 136 -26.19 3.43 15.17
CA VAL A 136 -25.90 2.03 14.85
C VAL A 136 -26.65 1.62 13.60
N GLN A 137 -25.92 1.31 12.53
CA GLN A 137 -26.51 0.89 11.26
C GLN A 137 -26.09 -0.53 10.87
N GLY A 138 -27.08 -1.37 10.59
CA GLY A 138 -26.93 -2.79 10.24
C GLY A 138 -26.55 -3.07 8.79
N ILE A 139 -25.79 -2.16 8.17
CA ILE A 139 -25.30 -2.28 6.78
C ILE A 139 -23.77 -2.41 6.77
N GLU A 140 -23.23 -3.01 5.71
CA GLU A 140 -21.79 -3.21 5.58
C GLU A 140 -21.07 -1.90 5.19
N LEU A 141 -19.91 -1.64 5.82
CA LEU A 141 -18.97 -0.60 5.40
C LEU A 141 -18.32 -0.98 4.05
N ARG A 142 -18.57 -0.21 3.00
CA ARG A 142 -17.98 -0.46 1.67
C ARG A 142 -16.53 0.02 1.62
N SER A 143 -15.79 -0.50 0.64
CA SER A 143 -14.48 0.01 0.22
C SER A 143 -14.55 0.37 -1.25
N GLN A 144 -13.85 1.43 -1.65
CA GLN A 144 -13.71 1.77 -3.07
C GLN A 144 -13.05 0.62 -3.85
N ARG A 145 -13.58 0.32 -5.05
CA ARG A 145 -13.16 -0.81 -5.89
C ARG A 145 -12.26 -0.44 -7.06
N ASN A 146 -12.14 0.86 -7.36
CA ASN A 146 -11.16 1.43 -8.29
C ASN A 146 -10.21 2.36 -7.53
N TRP A 147 -9.21 2.93 -8.20
CA TRP A 147 -8.17 3.74 -7.56
C TRP A 147 -7.79 4.95 -8.40
N ILE A 148 -7.34 5.99 -7.72
CA ILE A 148 -6.75 7.17 -8.36
C ILE A 148 -5.33 6.81 -8.85
N PRO A 149 -4.84 7.48 -9.91
CA PRO A 149 -3.44 7.39 -10.28
C PRO A 149 -2.52 7.80 -9.12
N LYS A 150 -1.66 6.87 -8.70
CA LYS A 150 -0.63 7.07 -7.68
C LYS A 150 0.52 6.10 -7.90
N ASN A 151 1.69 6.38 -7.32
CA ASN A 151 2.85 5.50 -7.45
C ASN A 151 2.48 4.03 -7.13
N PRO A 152 2.61 3.12 -8.11
CA PRO A 152 2.19 1.74 -7.94
C PRO A 152 3.20 0.92 -7.13
N ILE A 153 4.47 1.33 -7.02
CA ILE A 153 5.52 0.51 -6.40
C ILE A 153 5.80 0.99 -4.98
N TRP A 154 5.70 0.04 -4.05
CA TRP A 154 5.94 0.30 -2.63
C TRP A 154 6.93 -0.70 -2.08
N ILE A 155 7.97 -0.15 -1.45
CA ILE A 155 9.04 -0.93 -0.85
C ILE A 155 8.91 -0.74 0.66
N GLU A 156 8.63 -1.84 1.37
CA GLU A 156 8.40 -1.80 2.82
C GLU A 156 9.17 -2.94 3.50
N ARG A 157 9.57 -2.75 4.76
CA ARG A 157 10.11 -3.84 5.56
C ARG A 157 8.99 -4.76 6.06
N THR A 158 9.32 -6.04 6.25
CA THR A 158 8.37 -7.03 6.80
C THR A 158 8.20 -6.84 8.31
N ILE A 159 9.29 -6.55 9.01
CA ILE A 159 9.39 -6.30 10.45
C ILE A 159 10.42 -5.19 10.70
N GLY A 160 10.43 -4.62 11.89
CA GLY A 160 11.34 -3.53 12.27
C GLY A 160 12.81 -3.94 12.46
N ASN A 161 13.06 -5.20 12.79
CA ASN A 161 14.38 -5.69 13.20
C ASN A 161 15.31 -5.89 12.00
N CYS A 162 16.59 -5.54 12.18
CA CYS A 162 17.67 -5.72 11.23
C CYS A 162 19.03 -5.63 11.95
N TYR A 163 20.09 -6.08 11.30
CA TYR A 163 21.45 -5.79 11.75
C TYR A 163 21.78 -4.30 11.63
N GLU A 164 22.61 -3.78 12.57
CA GLU A 164 22.95 -2.36 12.69
C GLU A 164 23.40 -1.72 11.37
N ASN A 165 24.31 -2.39 10.65
CA ASN A 165 24.89 -1.90 9.40
C ASN A 165 23.89 -1.81 8.23
N SER A 166 22.69 -2.37 8.35
CA SER A 166 21.63 -2.21 7.35
C SER A 166 20.65 -1.09 7.68
N LYS A 167 20.65 -0.53 8.90
CA LYS A 167 19.66 0.48 9.31
C LYS A 167 19.65 1.70 8.39
N VAL A 168 20.81 2.28 8.12
CA VAL A 168 20.93 3.48 7.27
C VAL A 168 20.40 3.23 5.86
N VAL A 169 20.69 2.06 5.29
CA VAL A 169 20.19 1.68 3.96
C VAL A 169 18.68 1.50 4.01
N ILE A 170 18.14 0.82 5.03
CA ILE A 170 16.69 0.61 5.20
C ILE A 170 15.94 1.94 5.37
N GLU A 171 16.46 2.84 6.20
CA GLU A 171 15.90 4.18 6.42
C GLU A 171 15.91 5.00 5.12
N SER A 172 16.96 4.90 4.31
CA SER A 172 17.01 5.57 3.00
C SER A 172 15.97 5.06 1.99
N ILE A 173 15.46 3.83 2.15
CA ILE A 173 14.35 3.33 1.33
C ILE A 173 13.07 4.10 1.69
N GLU A 174 12.78 4.21 2.99
CA GLU A 174 11.55 4.82 3.51
C GLU A 174 11.56 6.35 3.28
N ASN A 175 12.68 7.01 3.59
CA ASN A 175 12.79 8.46 3.60
C ASN A 175 13.13 9.06 2.23
N ASP A 176 13.93 8.35 1.42
CA ASP A 176 14.44 8.91 0.16
C ASP A 176 13.81 8.22 -1.06
N LEU A 177 14.01 6.91 -1.23
CA LEU A 177 13.57 6.19 -2.43
C LEU A 177 12.04 6.24 -2.59
N GLN A 178 11.29 5.90 -1.54
CA GLN A 178 9.83 5.92 -1.60
C GLN A 178 9.27 7.33 -1.86
N SER A 179 9.91 8.36 -1.29
CA SER A 179 9.57 9.77 -1.52
C SER A 179 9.79 10.17 -2.99
N LYS A 180 10.93 9.78 -3.58
CA LYS A 180 11.22 10.01 -4.99
C LYS A 180 10.25 9.28 -5.91
N LEU A 181 9.97 8.02 -5.63
CA LEU A 181 8.99 7.23 -6.38
C LEU A 181 7.60 7.90 -6.37
N ASN A 182 7.18 8.43 -5.22
CA ASN A 182 5.89 9.12 -5.10
C ASN A 182 5.83 10.46 -5.89
N LYS A 183 6.98 11.10 -6.14
CA LYS A 183 7.07 12.40 -6.82
C LYS A 183 7.32 12.29 -8.32
N GLN A 184 8.11 11.29 -8.73
CA GLN A 184 8.68 11.24 -10.09
C GLN A 184 8.02 10.18 -10.99
N MET A 185 7.36 9.16 -10.43
CA MET A 185 6.58 8.20 -11.23
C MET A 185 5.37 8.90 -11.87
N ARG A 186 4.93 8.40 -13.03
CA ARG A 186 3.85 8.97 -13.85
C ARG A 186 2.64 8.02 -13.96
N PRO A 187 1.95 7.71 -12.85
CA PRO A 187 0.92 6.68 -12.79
C PRO A 187 -0.26 6.90 -13.74
N GLU A 188 -0.52 8.14 -14.14
CA GLU A 188 -1.56 8.51 -15.10
C GLU A 188 -1.30 7.90 -16.49
N LEU A 189 -0.04 7.59 -16.82
CA LEU A 189 0.36 7.05 -18.12
C LEU A 189 0.35 5.52 -18.16
N TYR A 190 0.35 4.84 -17.01
CA TYR A 190 0.52 3.38 -16.97
C TYR A 190 -0.81 2.62 -17.14
N GLY A 191 -1.95 3.24 -16.80
CA GLY A 191 -3.27 2.62 -16.84
C GLY A 191 -3.85 2.33 -15.44
N GLN A 192 -5.01 1.68 -15.41
CA GLN A 192 -5.84 1.59 -14.20
C GLN A 192 -5.94 0.18 -13.62
N ALA A 193 -5.29 -0.83 -14.21
CA ALA A 193 -5.44 -2.21 -13.76
C ALA A 193 -4.59 -2.60 -12.54
N VAL A 194 -3.56 -1.81 -12.19
CA VAL A 194 -2.69 -2.05 -11.04
C VAL A 194 -2.84 -0.91 -10.04
N ASN A 195 -3.15 -1.26 -8.80
CA ASN A 195 -3.25 -0.35 -7.65
C ASN A 195 -1.91 -0.28 -6.91
N LYS A 196 -1.36 -1.45 -6.54
CA LYS A 196 -0.15 -1.52 -5.69
C LYS A 196 0.63 -2.81 -5.93
N ILE A 197 1.92 -2.66 -6.24
CA ILE A 197 2.95 -3.67 -6.20
C ILE A 197 3.73 -3.48 -4.91
N ILE A 198 3.63 -4.43 -3.98
CA ILE A 198 4.26 -4.36 -2.66
C ILE A 198 5.50 -5.26 -2.67
N LEU A 199 6.67 -4.68 -2.52
CA LEU A 199 7.93 -5.38 -2.34
C LEU A 199 8.31 -5.34 -0.87
N LYS A 200 8.17 -6.48 -0.19
CA LYS A 200 8.51 -6.60 1.23
C LYS A 200 9.95 -7.08 1.39
N CYS A 201 10.81 -6.26 1.95
CA CYS A 201 12.17 -6.67 2.31
C CYS A 201 12.15 -7.31 3.70
N SER A 202 12.73 -8.51 3.83
CA SER A 202 12.84 -9.22 5.11
C SER A 202 14.30 -9.45 5.43
N PHE A 203 14.81 -8.71 6.41
CA PHE A 203 16.21 -8.73 6.79
C PHE A 203 16.45 -9.71 7.93
N SER A 204 17.62 -10.34 7.92
CA SER A 204 18.12 -11.05 9.08
C SER A 204 18.44 -10.07 10.21
N TYR A 205 18.36 -10.54 11.45
CA TYR A 205 18.62 -9.74 12.63
C TYR A 205 19.05 -10.60 13.81
N TYR A 206 19.74 -9.97 14.75
CA TYR A 206 20.07 -10.54 16.05
C TYR A 206 20.05 -9.42 17.08
N ASP A 207 18.96 -9.35 17.86
CA ASP A 207 18.82 -8.34 18.91
C ASP A 207 19.16 -8.93 20.28
N HIS A 208 18.76 -10.20 20.49
CA HIS A 208 19.00 -10.93 21.73
C HIS A 208 18.99 -12.44 21.48
N VAL A 209 19.44 -13.26 22.45
CA VAL A 209 19.49 -14.72 22.29
C VAL A 209 18.12 -15.35 21.99
N CYS A 210 17.04 -14.74 22.49
CA CYS A 210 15.65 -15.13 22.23
C CYS A 210 14.96 -14.30 21.14
N CYS A 211 15.63 -13.30 20.57
CA CYS A 211 15.12 -12.42 19.52
C CYS A 211 16.15 -12.33 18.38
N LYS A 212 16.16 -13.36 17.54
CA LYS A 212 17.09 -13.51 16.41
C LYS A 212 16.43 -14.27 15.27
N CYS A 213 16.75 -13.87 14.05
CA CYS A 213 16.37 -14.58 12.83
C CYS A 213 17.50 -14.42 11.82
N ASN A 214 18.20 -15.50 11.52
CA ASN A 214 19.24 -15.53 10.51
C ASN A 214 18.76 -16.31 9.31
N TYR A 215 18.44 -15.60 8.22
CA TYR A 215 17.99 -16.26 7.02
C TYR A 215 19.13 -17.00 6.34
N VAL A 216 18.84 -18.24 5.94
CA VAL A 216 19.65 -19.01 5.00
C VAL A 216 18.88 -19.01 3.68
N ILE A 217 19.55 -18.69 2.59
CA ILE A 217 18.90 -18.60 1.27
C ILE A 217 19.01 -19.95 0.57
N ALA A 218 17.86 -20.52 0.21
CA ALA A 218 17.79 -21.74 -0.57
C ALA A 218 18.31 -21.52 -1.99
N ASP A 219 18.96 -22.55 -2.55
CA ASP A 219 19.29 -22.58 -3.98
C ASP A 219 17.99 -22.47 -4.80
N GLU A 220 17.91 -21.44 -5.63
CA GLU A 220 16.74 -21.12 -6.45
C GLU A 220 16.34 -22.28 -7.38
N LYS A 221 17.29 -23.14 -7.76
CA LYS A 221 17.04 -24.33 -8.58
C LYS A 221 16.12 -25.34 -7.90
N LEU A 222 16.08 -25.35 -6.57
CA LEU A 222 15.30 -26.31 -5.79
C LEU A 222 13.80 -25.98 -5.74
N LYS A 223 13.40 -24.72 -5.97
CA LYS A 223 12.00 -24.24 -5.96
C LYS A 223 11.19 -24.78 -4.76
N LEU A 224 11.75 -24.69 -3.56
CA LEU A 224 11.18 -25.29 -2.36
C LEU A 224 9.85 -24.65 -1.97
N ARG A 225 8.88 -25.48 -1.56
CA ARG A 225 7.64 -25.03 -0.92
C ARG A 225 7.86 -24.81 0.58
N GLN A 226 6.97 -24.06 1.22
CA GLN A 226 7.06 -23.72 2.64
C GLN A 226 7.31 -24.94 3.56
N LYS A 227 6.59 -26.04 3.32
CA LYS A 227 6.69 -27.28 4.10
C LYS A 227 8.02 -28.04 3.91
N GLU A 228 8.78 -27.71 2.87
CA GLU A 228 10.05 -28.37 2.52
C GLU A 228 11.26 -27.62 3.10
N LEU A 229 11.08 -26.35 3.52
CA LEU A 229 12.18 -25.49 3.97
C LEU A 229 12.86 -26.01 5.25
N TYR A 230 12.09 -26.32 6.31
CA TYR A 230 12.67 -26.80 7.56
C TYR A 230 13.29 -28.21 7.44
N PRO A 231 12.63 -29.20 6.79
CA PRO A 231 13.27 -30.47 6.48
C PRO A 231 14.59 -30.30 5.72
N LYS A 232 14.65 -29.38 4.75
CA LYS A 232 15.88 -29.10 4.00
C LYS A 232 16.95 -28.46 4.89
N LEU A 233 16.58 -27.52 5.76
CA LEU A 233 17.50 -26.87 6.69
C LEU A 233 18.19 -27.90 7.61
N LEU A 234 17.45 -28.93 8.06
CA LEU A 234 17.98 -30.02 8.88
C LEU A 234 19.03 -30.89 8.16
N THR A 235 19.10 -30.83 6.82
CA THR A 235 20.18 -31.49 6.06
C THR A 235 21.48 -30.68 6.03
N MET A 236 21.41 -29.40 6.43
CA MET A 236 22.53 -28.45 6.40
C MET A 236 23.08 -28.16 7.80
N PHE A 237 22.20 -28.16 8.81
CA PHE A 237 22.53 -27.83 10.20
C PHE A 237 21.83 -28.78 11.17
N THR A 238 22.45 -29.02 12.31
CA THR A 238 21.81 -29.74 13.42
C THR A 238 20.69 -28.90 14.04
N LYS A 239 19.74 -29.55 14.73
CA LYS A 239 18.69 -28.84 15.48
C LYS A 239 19.25 -27.83 16.48
N GLN A 240 20.30 -28.21 17.20
CA GLN A 240 20.96 -27.35 18.19
C GLN A 240 21.57 -26.10 17.54
N GLU A 241 22.21 -26.23 16.38
CA GLU A 241 22.75 -25.08 15.64
C GLU A 241 21.64 -24.16 15.13
N ILE A 242 20.54 -24.74 14.63
CA ILE A 242 19.38 -23.97 14.17
C ILE A 242 18.80 -23.14 15.30
N GLU A 243 18.58 -23.72 16.48
CA GLU A 243 18.02 -23.01 17.65
C GLU A 243 19.01 -21.99 18.22
N LYS A 244 20.29 -22.37 18.34
CA LYS A 244 21.35 -21.50 18.87
C LYS A 244 21.58 -20.26 18.00
N ASN A 245 21.55 -20.41 16.68
CA ASN A 245 21.81 -19.30 15.76
C ASN A 245 20.52 -18.65 15.23
N GLY A 246 19.36 -19.27 15.42
CA GLY A 246 18.08 -18.80 14.90
C GLY A 246 18.01 -18.92 13.38
N TYR A 247 18.47 -20.03 12.80
CA TYR A 247 18.48 -20.19 11.35
C TYR A 247 17.09 -20.45 10.77
N TYR A 248 16.77 -19.77 9.69
CA TYR A 248 15.53 -19.95 8.93
C TYR A 248 15.82 -20.03 7.43
N LEU A 249 15.63 -21.21 6.83
CA LEU A 249 15.74 -21.35 5.37
C LEU A 249 14.56 -20.64 4.70
N ARG A 250 14.85 -19.85 3.67
CA ARG A 250 13.86 -19.15 2.83
C ARG A 250 14.30 -19.15 1.37
N ASN A 251 13.34 -19.07 0.46
CA ASN A 251 13.66 -18.70 -0.93
C ASN A 251 14.04 -17.22 -0.96
N ARG A 252 14.90 -16.80 -1.90
CA ARG A 252 15.20 -15.37 -2.10
C ARG A 252 13.94 -14.55 -2.33
N PHE A 253 13.05 -15.09 -3.17
CA PHE A 253 11.81 -14.44 -3.58
C PHE A 253 10.60 -15.32 -3.27
N GLU A 254 9.56 -14.71 -2.69
CA GLU A 254 8.24 -15.32 -2.54
C GLU A 254 7.19 -14.42 -3.20
N PHE A 255 6.53 -14.91 -4.24
CA PHE A 255 5.55 -14.15 -5.01
C PHE A 255 4.12 -14.52 -4.61
N GLY A 256 3.34 -13.52 -4.20
CA GLY A 256 1.90 -13.65 -3.96
C GLY A 256 1.09 -13.60 -5.26
N PRO A 257 -0.18 -14.03 -5.21
CA PRO A 257 -1.09 -13.87 -6.34
C PRO A 257 -1.40 -12.39 -6.59
N PHE A 258 -1.70 -12.04 -7.84
CA PHE A 258 -2.33 -10.77 -8.16
C PHE A 258 -3.83 -10.87 -7.90
N ARG A 259 -4.33 -9.88 -7.15
CA ARG A 259 -5.72 -9.78 -6.71
C ARG A 259 -6.45 -8.78 -7.58
N THR A 260 -7.26 -9.28 -8.52
CA THR A 260 -8.03 -8.44 -9.47
C THR A 260 -9.04 -7.54 -8.77
N ASP A 261 -9.60 -8.00 -7.65
CA ASP A 261 -10.54 -7.26 -6.80
C ASP A 261 -9.93 -6.03 -6.13
N THR A 262 -8.60 -5.99 -5.97
CA THR A 262 -7.91 -4.88 -5.29
C THR A 262 -6.82 -4.21 -6.13
N GLY A 263 -6.46 -4.79 -7.28
CA GLY A 263 -5.32 -4.37 -8.10
C GLY A 263 -3.97 -4.58 -7.43
N LYS A 264 -3.87 -5.49 -6.44
CA LYS A 264 -2.67 -5.64 -5.60
C LYS A 264 -1.91 -6.92 -5.90
N VAL A 265 -0.58 -6.84 -5.84
CA VAL A 265 0.34 -7.98 -5.81
C VAL A 265 1.44 -7.72 -4.81
N LYS A 266 1.94 -8.78 -4.18
CA LYS A 266 3.02 -8.72 -3.19
C LYS A 266 4.14 -9.67 -3.60
N ALA A 267 5.38 -9.24 -3.40
CA ALA A 267 6.53 -10.13 -3.31
C ALA A 267 7.27 -9.92 -1.98
N VAL A 268 7.91 -10.95 -1.47
CA VAL A 268 8.87 -10.87 -0.36
C VAL A 268 10.27 -11.11 -0.93
N ILE A 269 11.21 -10.25 -0.56
CA ILE A 269 12.64 -10.38 -0.83
C ILE A 269 13.33 -10.65 0.51
N THR A 270 13.85 -11.86 0.68
CA THR A 270 14.54 -12.25 1.93
C THR A 270 16.02 -11.95 1.82
N LEU A 271 16.63 -11.39 2.86
CA LEU A 271 18.02 -10.93 2.92
C LEU A 271 18.73 -11.56 4.13
N GLU A 272 19.74 -12.38 3.83
CA GLU A 272 20.63 -13.08 4.75
C GLU A 272 21.54 -12.13 5.53
N LYS A 273 22.20 -12.64 6.56
CA LYS A 273 23.14 -11.86 7.40
C LYS A 273 24.28 -11.26 6.57
N GLU A 274 24.77 -12.02 5.60
CA GLU A 274 25.87 -11.63 4.71
C GLU A 274 25.53 -10.39 3.88
N PHE A 275 24.24 -10.13 3.61
CA PHE A 275 23.82 -8.86 3.00
C PHE A 275 24.16 -7.68 3.92
N SER A 276 23.89 -7.81 5.22
CA SER A 276 24.18 -6.78 6.22
C SER A 276 25.66 -6.63 6.53
N GLU A 277 26.52 -7.54 6.08
CA GLU A 277 27.98 -7.43 6.22
C GLU A 277 28.62 -6.61 5.10
N LEU A 278 27.90 -6.38 4.00
CA LEU A 278 28.33 -5.54 2.89
C LEU A 278 28.38 -4.07 3.30
N ASN A 279 29.21 -3.27 2.62
CA ASN A 279 29.17 -1.82 2.80
C ASN A 279 27.86 -1.23 2.22
N HIS A 280 27.50 -0.01 2.63
CA HIS A 280 26.23 0.61 2.24
C HIS A 280 26.02 0.71 0.72
N SER A 281 27.07 0.98 -0.06
CA SER A 281 26.99 1.06 -1.52
C SER A 281 26.66 -0.30 -2.14
N GLU A 282 27.34 -1.35 -1.67
CA GLU A 282 27.09 -2.72 -2.10
C GLU A 282 25.69 -3.22 -1.69
N GLN A 283 25.24 -2.88 -0.48
CA GLN A 283 23.86 -3.16 -0.04
C GLN A 283 22.83 -2.52 -0.97
N LYS A 284 22.99 -1.22 -1.31
CA LYS A 284 22.08 -0.51 -2.23
C LYS A 284 22.09 -1.14 -3.62
N LYS A 285 23.27 -1.44 -4.16
CA LYS A 285 23.41 -2.10 -5.47
C LYS A 285 22.70 -3.45 -5.50
N ARG A 286 23.02 -4.33 -4.55
CA ARG A 286 22.47 -5.68 -4.49
C ARG A 286 20.96 -5.69 -4.23
N LEU A 287 20.48 -4.77 -3.39
CA LEU A 287 19.05 -4.59 -3.15
C LEU A 287 18.33 -4.09 -4.41
N SER A 288 18.93 -3.16 -5.16
CA SER A 288 18.40 -2.66 -6.43
C SER A 288 18.24 -3.80 -7.45
N GLU A 289 19.26 -4.65 -7.58
CA GLU A 289 19.22 -5.85 -8.44
C GLU A 289 18.08 -6.79 -8.05
N TYR A 290 17.87 -7.03 -6.75
CA TYR A 290 16.79 -7.88 -6.26
C TYR A 290 15.41 -7.27 -6.49
N ILE A 291 15.25 -5.96 -6.27
CA ILE A 291 14.01 -5.24 -6.53
C ILE A 291 13.65 -5.30 -8.01
N LEU A 292 14.60 -5.02 -8.90
CA LEU A 292 14.38 -5.10 -10.36
C LEU A 292 14.04 -6.52 -10.81
N SER A 293 14.70 -7.53 -10.24
CA SER A 293 14.40 -8.94 -10.52
C SER A 293 12.98 -9.32 -10.11
N ALA A 294 12.57 -8.91 -8.89
CA ALA A 294 11.23 -9.16 -8.39
C ALA A 294 10.15 -8.43 -9.23
N LEU A 295 10.39 -7.16 -9.57
CA LEU A 295 9.49 -6.39 -10.43
C LEU A 295 9.37 -7.00 -11.81
N SER A 296 10.49 -7.33 -12.46
CA SER A 296 10.50 -7.97 -13.78
C SER A 296 9.74 -9.29 -13.79
N HIS A 297 9.84 -10.09 -12.71
CA HIS A 297 9.05 -11.30 -12.59
C HIS A 297 7.54 -11.00 -12.52
N ILE A 298 7.14 -10.03 -11.70
CA ILE A 298 5.75 -9.62 -11.54
C ILE A 298 5.18 -9.07 -12.86
N THR A 299 5.88 -8.13 -13.50
CA THR A 299 5.42 -7.48 -14.73
C THR A 299 5.29 -8.48 -15.87
N ASN A 300 6.28 -9.36 -16.08
CA ASN A 300 6.20 -10.40 -17.11
C ASN A 300 4.98 -11.32 -16.96
N LYS A 301 4.59 -11.61 -15.71
CA LYS A 301 3.43 -12.43 -15.40
C LYS A 301 2.11 -11.67 -15.59
N LEU A 302 2.10 -10.35 -15.36
CA LEU A 302 0.90 -9.51 -15.43
C LEU A 302 0.66 -8.90 -16.81
N ASN A 303 1.70 -8.65 -17.60
CA ASN A 303 1.59 -8.03 -18.93
C ASN A 303 0.65 -8.83 -19.86
N LYS A 304 0.52 -10.14 -19.63
CA LYS A 304 -0.38 -11.03 -20.38
C LYS A 304 -1.83 -11.03 -19.87
N LYS A 305 -2.12 -10.38 -18.75
CA LYS A 305 -3.38 -10.54 -17.99
C LYS A 305 -4.17 -9.24 -17.86
N VAL A 306 -3.49 -8.11 -17.84
CA VAL A 306 -4.12 -6.81 -17.58
C VAL A 306 -3.58 -5.76 -18.53
N LYS A 307 -4.44 -4.80 -18.89
CA LYS A 307 -4.06 -3.64 -19.69
C LYS A 307 -3.35 -2.61 -18.81
N TYR A 308 -2.02 -2.62 -18.84
CA TYR A 308 -1.17 -1.72 -18.09
C TYR A 308 0.19 -1.59 -18.79
N ASP A 309 0.71 -0.39 -18.94
CA ASP A 309 2.01 -0.11 -19.56
C ASP A 309 3.14 -0.38 -18.56
N PHE A 310 3.48 -1.66 -18.43
CA PHE A 310 4.55 -2.09 -17.54
C PHE A 310 5.93 -1.65 -18.04
N ASP A 311 6.12 -1.48 -19.34
CA ASP A 311 7.42 -1.10 -19.91
C ASP A 311 7.75 0.35 -19.53
N LEU A 312 6.77 1.26 -19.67
CA LEU A 312 6.91 2.65 -19.22
C LEU A 312 7.09 2.73 -17.69
N MET A 313 6.28 1.99 -16.92
CA MET A 313 6.39 1.95 -15.46
C MET A 313 7.79 1.48 -15.01
N LEU A 314 8.34 0.44 -15.66
CA LEU A 314 9.68 -0.06 -15.35
C LEU A 314 10.78 0.91 -15.75
N ALA A 315 10.64 1.60 -16.88
CA ALA A 315 11.59 2.62 -17.31
C ALA A 315 11.69 3.76 -16.30
N ASP A 316 10.54 4.31 -15.87
CA ASP A 316 10.48 5.38 -14.86
C ASP A 316 11.05 4.92 -13.52
N PHE A 317 10.67 3.72 -13.09
CA PHE A 317 11.18 3.13 -11.86
C PHE A 317 12.70 2.95 -11.89
N ASN A 318 13.26 2.47 -13.01
CA ASN A 318 14.68 2.20 -13.13
C ASN A 318 15.53 3.47 -13.08
N VAL A 319 15.06 4.58 -13.66
CA VAL A 319 15.73 5.89 -13.56
C VAL A 319 15.83 6.29 -12.09
N ILE A 320 14.70 6.29 -11.38
CA ILE A 320 14.62 6.69 -9.96
C ILE A 320 15.48 5.78 -9.07
N LEU A 321 15.41 4.47 -9.30
CA LEU A 321 16.19 3.49 -8.54
C LEU A 321 17.70 3.67 -8.78
N THR A 322 18.11 3.93 -10.03
CA THR A 322 19.52 4.14 -10.38
C THR A 322 20.06 5.39 -9.69
N GLU A 323 19.32 6.49 -9.74
CA GLU A 323 19.66 7.72 -9.02
C GLU A 323 19.83 7.45 -7.53
N TRP A 324 18.85 6.82 -6.89
CA TRP A 324 18.95 6.46 -5.47
C TRP A 324 20.15 5.56 -5.21
N SER A 325 20.39 4.52 -6.02
CA SER A 325 21.49 3.57 -5.78
C SER A 325 22.87 4.22 -5.80
N ASN A 326 23.04 5.30 -6.60
CA ASN A 326 24.29 6.02 -6.76
C ASN A 326 24.51 7.11 -5.70
N GLU A 327 23.49 7.45 -4.91
CA GLU A 327 23.63 8.43 -3.83
C GLU A 327 24.48 7.89 -2.69
N GLN A 328 25.46 8.69 -2.28
CA GLN A 328 26.25 8.43 -1.09
C GLN A 328 25.37 8.62 0.14
N LEU A 329 25.29 7.59 0.98
CA LEU A 329 24.67 7.72 2.29
C LEU A 329 25.64 8.44 3.24
N PRO A 330 25.13 9.26 4.17
CA PRO A 330 25.98 9.91 5.16
C PRO A 330 26.80 8.86 5.90
N LEU A 331 28.10 9.14 6.06
CA LEU A 331 28.97 8.33 6.91
C LEU A 331 28.44 8.45 8.33
N THR A 332 27.87 7.38 8.88
CA THR A 332 27.57 7.31 10.31
C THR A 332 28.89 7.36 11.06
N SER A 333 29.12 8.46 11.79
CA SER A 333 30.18 8.58 12.80
C SER A 333 30.07 7.38 13.75
N LYS A 334 31.17 6.63 13.90
CA LYS A 334 31.27 5.51 14.83
C LYS A 334 31.11 5.94 16.28
#